data_AF-A0A2T5MKA5-F1
#
_entry.id   AF-A0A2T5MKA5-F1
#
_cell.length_a   1.000
_cell.length_b   1.000
_cell.length_c   1.000
_cell.angle_alpha   90.00
_cell.angle_beta   90.00
_cell.angle_gamma   90.00
#
_symmetry.space_group_name_H-M   'P 1'
#
loop_
_entity.id
_entity.type
_entity.pdbx_description
1 polymer ?
#
loop_
_entity_poly.entity_id
_entity_poly.type
_entity_poly.pdbx_seq_one_letter_code
_entity_poly.pdbx_strand_id
1 'polypeptide(L)'
;MAWLQLRISSAHPEFVEEILLGNGAVGVSFIDGEDRPVLEPLPGETPLWENTVTLGLFYDNVDLAPAQDALRELLPDGDTVTIASELIEDQDWVRAWLDHWHPLKFGEHLWVAPTEKIGEINDPEAIILKLDPGLAFGTGTHPTTALCLEWLSHQDLTGKTVLDYGCGSGILAIAALKLGAAHAICVDIDPQALTATENNAKENGVLERIRVMLPADFVPFPADFVIANILARPLISLAPLLASSVNAGGKIVLAGLLERQQEEVREAYATWFTSEPDQIKEGWTRLAGVCRIPSLISYVHISNTIATAGQPQAEHFALLARAGYKTVINLAVPTSSNFMPNEVEHCAQQGLDYIHLPVAWNNPTREDFEKFVTAMKSLSDSKSFIHCALNKRVSVFVFLYRVIELGETVEVASQEPQQIWAPNEIWSKFKHDMLAGFKP
;
A
#
# COMPACT_ATOMS: atom_id res chain seq x y z
N MET A 1 -15.82 -20.70 -30.66
CA MET A 1 -14.75 -21.52 -31.27
C MET A 1 -14.08 -22.34 -30.19
N ALA A 2 -14.24 -23.66 -30.21
CA ALA A 2 -13.64 -24.51 -29.18
C ALA A 2 -12.11 -24.48 -29.32
N TRP A 3 -11.42 -24.78 -28.23
CA TRP A 3 -9.97 -24.79 -28.12
C TRP A 3 -9.52 -26.20 -27.75
N LEU A 4 -8.39 -26.64 -28.28
CA LEU A 4 -7.71 -27.84 -27.82
C LEU A 4 -6.64 -27.44 -26.80
N GLN A 5 -6.61 -28.10 -25.66
CA GLN A 5 -5.61 -27.88 -24.63
C GLN A 5 -4.74 -29.13 -24.46
N LEU A 6 -3.43 -28.96 -24.46
CA LEU A 6 -2.49 -29.96 -23.96
C LEU A 6 -2.09 -29.60 -22.53
N ARG A 7 -2.15 -30.58 -21.61
CA ARG A 7 -1.64 -30.51 -20.24
C ARG A 7 -0.39 -31.36 -20.13
N ILE A 8 0.75 -30.73 -19.83
CA ILE A 8 2.07 -31.35 -19.81
C ILE A 8 2.67 -31.24 -18.41
N SER A 9 3.08 -32.37 -17.82
CA SER A 9 3.87 -32.38 -16.59
C SER A 9 5.31 -32.79 -16.93
N SER A 10 6.24 -31.85 -16.77
CA SER A 10 7.68 -31.99 -17.06
C SER A 10 8.48 -31.19 -16.03
N ALA A 11 9.71 -31.61 -15.76
CA ALA A 11 10.68 -30.86 -14.96
C ALA A 11 11.29 -29.64 -15.70
N HIS A 12 10.94 -29.46 -16.97
CA HIS A 12 11.53 -28.48 -17.90
C HIS A 12 10.45 -27.58 -18.55
N PRO A 13 9.66 -26.84 -17.76
CA PRO A 13 8.49 -26.10 -18.24
C PRO A 13 8.82 -25.06 -19.33
N GLU A 14 10.02 -24.45 -19.29
CA GLU A 14 10.51 -23.51 -20.28
C GLU A 14 10.72 -24.14 -21.67
N PHE A 15 11.22 -25.38 -21.71
CA PHE A 15 11.38 -26.11 -22.97
C PHE A 15 10.04 -26.55 -23.53
N VAL A 16 9.10 -26.92 -22.65
CA VAL A 16 7.73 -27.26 -23.04
C VAL A 16 7.06 -26.07 -23.71
N GLU A 17 7.20 -24.86 -23.18
CA GLU A 17 6.65 -23.63 -23.78
C GLU A 17 7.18 -23.39 -25.19
N GLU A 18 8.50 -23.44 -25.40
CA GLU A 18 9.09 -23.24 -26.72
C GLU A 18 8.61 -24.29 -27.74
N ILE A 19 8.52 -25.56 -27.33
CA ILE A 19 8.04 -26.65 -28.18
C ILE A 19 6.57 -26.43 -28.54
N LEU A 20 5.72 -26.05 -27.59
CA LEU A 20 4.29 -25.81 -27.84
C LEU A 20 4.08 -24.63 -28.79
N LEU A 21 4.74 -23.49 -28.54
CA LEU A 21 4.65 -22.32 -29.42
C LEU A 21 5.18 -22.62 -30.82
N GLY A 22 6.30 -23.33 -30.92
CA GLY A 22 6.88 -23.77 -32.20
C GLY A 22 5.98 -24.72 -33.00
N ASN A 23 5.06 -25.43 -32.32
CA ASN A 23 4.09 -26.33 -32.93
C ASN A 23 2.68 -25.72 -33.05
N GLY A 24 2.55 -24.39 -32.93
CA GLY A 24 1.30 -23.67 -33.24
C GLY A 24 0.37 -23.45 -32.05
N ALA A 25 0.85 -23.54 -30.82
CA ALA A 25 0.09 -23.09 -29.66
C ALA A 25 -0.16 -21.57 -29.76
N VAL A 26 -1.39 -21.15 -29.50
CA VAL A 26 -1.79 -19.74 -29.47
C VAL A 26 -1.51 -19.06 -28.14
N GLY A 27 -1.29 -19.87 -27.09
CA GLY A 27 -0.99 -19.42 -25.75
C GLY A 27 -0.46 -20.58 -24.93
N VAL A 28 0.46 -20.26 -24.03
CA VAL A 28 1.00 -21.20 -23.05
C VAL A 28 0.76 -20.62 -21.66
N SER A 29 0.35 -21.46 -20.72
CA SER A 29 0.13 -21.07 -19.32
C SER A 29 0.76 -22.10 -18.40
N PHE A 30 1.20 -21.66 -17.22
CA PHE A 30 1.76 -22.52 -16.20
C PHE A 30 0.79 -22.59 -15.03
N ILE A 31 0.53 -23.80 -14.55
CA ILE A 31 -0.27 -24.04 -13.34
C ILE A 31 0.51 -24.88 -12.34
N ASP A 32 0.07 -24.82 -11.10
CA ASP A 32 0.56 -25.67 -10.03
C ASP A 32 0.19 -27.15 -10.25
N GLY A 33 1.14 -28.05 -10.05
CA GLY A 33 0.93 -29.50 -10.08
C GLY A 33 0.56 -30.11 -8.72
N GLU A 34 0.72 -29.39 -7.60
CA GLU A 34 0.58 -29.92 -6.23
C GLU A 34 -0.29 -29.07 -5.27
N ASP A 35 -1.00 -28.03 -5.73
CA ASP A 35 -1.76 -27.10 -4.88
C ASP A 35 -0.90 -26.46 -3.74
N ARG A 36 0.35 -26.13 -4.05
CA ARG A 36 1.23 -25.30 -3.21
C ARG A 36 1.17 -23.84 -3.66
N PRO A 37 0.50 -22.94 -2.92
CA PRO A 37 0.39 -21.55 -3.33
C PRO A 37 1.76 -20.87 -3.35
N VAL A 38 2.10 -20.23 -4.48
CA VAL A 38 3.13 -19.18 -4.50
C VAL A 38 2.53 -17.96 -3.83
N LEU A 39 3.00 -17.69 -2.61
CA LEU A 39 2.56 -16.54 -1.85
C LEU A 39 3.51 -15.37 -2.15
N GLU A 40 2.94 -14.24 -2.56
CA GLU A 40 3.58 -12.92 -2.56
C GLU A 40 4.60 -12.60 -3.68
N PRO A 41 4.36 -12.91 -4.97
CA PRO A 41 5.17 -12.29 -6.03
C PRO A 41 4.87 -10.78 -6.12
N LEU A 42 5.91 -9.97 -6.30
CA LEU A 42 5.74 -8.54 -6.61
C LEU A 42 5.21 -8.35 -8.04
N PRO A 43 4.63 -7.19 -8.37
CA PRO A 43 4.21 -6.89 -9.74
C PRO A 43 5.34 -7.11 -10.74
N GLY A 44 5.11 -7.99 -11.72
CA GLY A 44 6.09 -8.37 -12.75
C GLY A 44 6.96 -9.58 -12.41
N GLU A 45 6.85 -10.14 -11.22
CA GLU A 45 7.48 -11.42 -10.88
C GLU A 45 6.58 -12.59 -11.31
N THR A 46 7.16 -13.54 -12.04
CA THR A 46 6.49 -14.77 -12.49
C THR A 46 7.23 -16.02 -11.98
N PRO A 47 7.33 -16.22 -10.66
CA PRO A 47 7.96 -17.43 -10.12
C PRO A 47 7.14 -18.67 -10.52
N LEU A 48 7.82 -19.70 -11.02
CA LEU A 48 7.21 -20.98 -11.34
C LEU A 48 7.21 -21.91 -10.11
N TRP A 49 6.22 -22.79 -10.02
CA TRP A 49 6.14 -23.82 -8.98
C TRP A 49 7.24 -24.87 -9.15
N GLU A 50 7.70 -25.48 -8.04
CA GLU A 50 8.65 -26.61 -8.09
C GLU A 50 8.15 -27.75 -8.99
N ASN A 51 6.83 -28.00 -8.96
CA ASN A 51 6.15 -28.96 -9.83
C ASN A 51 5.16 -28.21 -10.73
N THR A 52 5.66 -27.64 -11.81
CA THR A 52 4.86 -26.88 -12.77
C THR A 52 4.21 -27.80 -13.81
N VAL A 53 2.94 -27.55 -14.12
CA VAL A 53 2.23 -28.14 -15.24
C VAL A 53 2.02 -27.08 -16.31
N THR A 54 2.50 -27.35 -17.52
CA THR A 54 2.39 -26.45 -18.66
C THR A 54 1.13 -26.78 -19.46
N LEU A 55 0.36 -25.76 -19.81
CA LEU A 55 -0.87 -25.83 -20.58
C LEU A 55 -0.65 -25.15 -21.93
N GLY A 56 -0.75 -25.89 -23.03
CA GLY A 56 -0.71 -25.33 -24.39
C GLY A 56 -2.11 -25.25 -24.99
N LEU A 57 -2.53 -24.07 -25.45
CA LEU A 57 -3.81 -23.87 -26.12
C LEU A 57 -3.63 -23.83 -27.64
N PHE A 58 -4.49 -24.52 -28.37
CA PHE A 58 -4.51 -24.64 -29.83
C PHE A 58 -5.94 -24.42 -30.35
N TYR A 59 -6.09 -24.02 -31.61
CA TYR A 59 -7.41 -24.03 -32.26
C TYR A 59 -7.91 -25.48 -32.45
N ASP A 60 -9.22 -25.68 -32.39
CA ASP A 60 -9.88 -27.00 -32.52
C ASP A 60 -9.65 -27.74 -33.85
N ASN A 61 -9.08 -27.05 -34.85
CA ASN A 61 -8.73 -27.59 -36.15
C ASN A 61 -7.27 -28.05 -36.28
N VAL A 62 -6.46 -27.92 -35.23
CA VAL A 62 -5.04 -28.28 -35.22
C VAL A 62 -4.85 -29.74 -34.81
N ASP A 63 -4.07 -30.50 -35.58
CA ASP A 63 -3.61 -31.84 -35.18
C ASP A 63 -2.53 -31.70 -34.11
N LEU A 64 -2.77 -32.29 -32.93
CA LEU A 64 -1.86 -32.21 -31.78
C LEU A 64 -0.75 -33.26 -31.83
N ALA A 65 -0.83 -34.27 -32.71
CA ALA A 65 0.16 -35.35 -32.76
C ALA A 65 1.61 -34.84 -32.98
N PRO A 66 1.88 -33.88 -33.90
CA PRO A 66 3.23 -33.33 -34.07
C PRO A 66 3.77 -32.65 -32.80
N ALA A 67 2.92 -31.93 -32.07
CA ALA A 67 3.31 -31.30 -30.82
C ALA A 67 3.62 -32.34 -29.73
N GLN A 68 2.80 -33.38 -29.61
CA GLN A 68 3.02 -34.47 -28.66
C GLN A 68 4.30 -35.26 -28.95
N ASP A 69 4.59 -35.51 -30.22
CA ASP A 69 5.80 -36.22 -30.63
C ASP A 69 7.04 -35.36 -30.40
N ALA A 70 6.99 -34.07 -30.73
CA ALA A 70 8.08 -33.12 -30.44
C ALA A 70 8.38 -33.01 -28.94
N LEU A 71 7.34 -33.03 -28.09
CA LEU A 71 7.52 -33.05 -26.63
C LEU A 71 8.25 -34.31 -26.16
N ARG A 72 7.94 -35.49 -26.70
CA ARG A 72 8.61 -36.73 -26.32
C ARG A 72 10.05 -36.82 -26.85
N GLU A 73 10.33 -36.21 -28.00
CA GLU A 73 11.65 -36.27 -28.63
C GLU A 73 12.63 -35.22 -28.08
N LEU A 74 12.15 -34.00 -27.84
CA LEU A 74 13.02 -32.85 -27.57
C LEU A 74 13.14 -32.51 -26.07
N LEU A 75 12.23 -32.98 -25.22
CA LEU A 75 12.34 -32.75 -23.79
C LEU A 75 13.43 -33.63 -23.16
N PRO A 76 14.25 -33.10 -22.23
CA PRO A 76 15.22 -33.91 -21.50
C PRO A 76 14.59 -35.07 -20.69
N ASP A 77 13.32 -34.91 -20.30
CA ASP A 77 12.51 -35.90 -19.58
C ASP A 77 11.38 -36.50 -20.44
N GLY A 78 11.53 -36.47 -21.77
CA GLY A 78 10.53 -36.91 -22.75
C GLY A 78 10.08 -38.38 -22.61
N ASP A 79 10.91 -39.25 -22.04
CA ASP A 79 10.55 -40.65 -21.74
C ASP A 79 9.57 -40.78 -20.56
N THR A 80 9.48 -39.76 -19.71
CA THR A 80 8.68 -39.74 -18.47
C THR A 80 7.61 -38.64 -18.47
N VAL A 81 7.56 -37.80 -19.51
CA VAL A 81 6.60 -36.70 -19.63
C VAL A 81 5.17 -37.22 -19.65
N THR A 82 4.31 -36.60 -18.85
CA THR A 82 2.87 -36.90 -18.89
C THR A 82 2.16 -35.85 -19.75
N ILE A 83 1.46 -36.29 -20.79
CA ILE A 83 0.71 -35.42 -21.72
C ILE A 83 -0.75 -35.88 -21.74
N ALA A 84 -1.67 -34.96 -21.46
CA ALA A 84 -3.10 -35.15 -21.62
C ALA A 84 -3.67 -34.08 -22.57
N SER A 85 -4.73 -34.40 -23.32
CA SER A 85 -5.41 -33.48 -24.22
C SER A 85 -6.89 -33.33 -23.85
N GLU A 86 -7.41 -32.12 -23.85
CA GLU A 86 -8.81 -31.81 -23.58
C GLU A 86 -9.36 -30.83 -24.62
N LEU A 87 -10.65 -30.95 -24.94
CA LEU A 87 -11.38 -29.97 -25.74
C LEU A 87 -12.07 -28.98 -24.78
N ILE A 88 -11.67 -27.72 -24.83
CA ILE A 88 -12.29 -26.63 -24.07
C ILE A 88 -13.31 -25.95 -24.97
N GLU A 89 -14.58 -25.96 -24.58
CA GLU A 89 -15.60 -25.18 -25.28
C GLU A 89 -15.34 -23.68 -25.15
N ASP A 90 -15.61 -22.91 -26.21
CA ASP A 90 -15.56 -21.45 -26.15
C ASP A 90 -16.65 -20.94 -25.21
N GLN A 91 -16.25 -20.54 -24.02
CA GLN A 91 -17.14 -19.87 -23.10
C GLN A 91 -16.71 -18.41 -23.02
N ASP A 92 -17.67 -17.50 -23.20
CA ASP A 92 -17.51 -16.13 -22.76
C ASP A 92 -17.49 -16.16 -21.23
N TRP A 93 -16.32 -16.43 -20.66
CA TRP A 93 -16.12 -16.67 -19.24
C TRP A 93 -16.66 -15.51 -18.39
N VAL A 94 -16.68 -14.29 -18.92
CA VAL A 94 -17.29 -13.12 -18.27
C VAL A 94 -18.81 -13.26 -18.17
N ARG A 95 -19.48 -13.72 -19.23
CA ARG A 95 -20.93 -13.97 -19.23
C ARG A 95 -21.32 -15.21 -18.41
N ALA A 96 -20.55 -16.29 -18.50
CA ALA A 96 -20.78 -17.48 -17.67
C ALA A 96 -20.59 -17.19 -16.16
N TRP A 97 -19.71 -16.24 -15.83
CA TRP A 97 -19.56 -15.71 -14.47
C TRP A 97 -20.74 -14.83 -14.04
N LEU A 98 -21.23 -13.95 -14.93
CA LEU A 98 -22.34 -13.04 -14.64
C LEU A 98 -23.62 -13.79 -14.28
N ASP A 99 -23.89 -14.94 -14.88
CA ASP A 99 -25.08 -15.76 -14.56
C ASP A 99 -25.15 -16.14 -13.08
N HIS A 100 -23.99 -16.36 -12.43
CA HIS A 100 -23.90 -16.80 -11.04
C HIS A 100 -23.77 -15.66 -10.02
N TRP A 101 -23.57 -14.43 -10.47
CA TRP A 101 -23.34 -13.30 -9.57
C TRP A 101 -24.63 -12.57 -9.24
N HIS A 102 -25.11 -12.66 -7.99
CA HIS A 102 -26.29 -11.91 -7.54
C HIS A 102 -25.90 -10.65 -6.76
N PRO A 103 -26.77 -9.62 -6.69
CA PRO A 103 -26.57 -8.49 -5.80
C PRO A 103 -26.30 -8.94 -4.37
N LEU A 104 -25.25 -8.41 -3.75
CA LEU A 104 -24.83 -8.72 -2.40
C LEU A 104 -25.15 -7.55 -1.47
N LYS A 105 -25.84 -7.84 -0.37
CA LYS A 105 -26.15 -6.88 0.68
C LYS A 105 -25.11 -6.94 1.80
N PHE A 106 -24.67 -5.77 2.27
CA PHE A 106 -23.78 -5.58 3.41
C PHE A 106 -24.42 -4.58 4.38
N GLY A 107 -24.55 -4.97 5.65
CA GLY A 107 -25.30 -4.21 6.66
C GLY A 107 -26.76 -3.97 6.28
N GLU A 108 -27.26 -2.76 6.57
CA GLU A 108 -28.68 -2.44 6.42
C GLU A 108 -29.08 -2.01 5.01
N HIS A 109 -28.24 -1.25 4.29
CA HIS A 109 -28.64 -0.65 3.01
C HIS A 109 -27.55 -0.64 1.94
N LEU A 110 -26.32 -1.10 2.23
CA LEU A 110 -25.25 -1.12 1.23
C LEU A 110 -25.38 -2.35 0.34
N TRP A 111 -25.39 -2.15 -0.98
CA TRP A 111 -25.46 -3.21 -1.97
C TRP A 111 -24.32 -3.10 -2.97
N VAL A 112 -23.70 -4.23 -3.31
CA VAL A 112 -22.77 -4.35 -4.44
C VAL A 112 -23.42 -5.22 -5.50
N ALA A 113 -23.55 -4.70 -6.72
CA ALA A 113 -24.20 -5.40 -7.81
C ALA A 113 -23.57 -5.10 -9.18
N PRO A 114 -23.55 -6.09 -10.08
CA PRO A 114 -23.36 -5.84 -11.51
C PRO A 114 -24.44 -4.90 -12.05
N THR A 115 -24.08 -4.07 -13.01
CA THR A 115 -24.95 -3.04 -13.59
C THR A 115 -26.25 -3.62 -14.12
N GLU A 116 -26.20 -4.79 -14.76
CA GLU A 116 -27.38 -5.46 -15.34
C GLU A 116 -28.35 -6.00 -14.28
N LYS A 117 -27.87 -6.26 -13.06
CA LYS A 117 -28.64 -6.92 -11.99
C LYS A 117 -29.13 -5.97 -10.89
N ILE A 118 -28.90 -4.67 -11.05
CA ILE A 118 -29.41 -3.64 -10.12
C ILE A 118 -30.93 -3.75 -9.95
N GLY A 119 -31.66 -4.09 -11.02
CA GLY A 119 -33.11 -4.24 -11.00
C GLY A 119 -33.63 -5.38 -10.12
N GLU A 120 -32.77 -6.30 -9.68
CA GLU A 120 -33.12 -7.38 -8.75
C GLU A 120 -33.17 -6.90 -7.27
N ILE A 121 -32.63 -5.71 -6.97
CA ILE A 121 -32.58 -5.15 -5.61
C ILE A 121 -33.95 -4.58 -5.22
N ASN A 122 -34.62 -5.25 -4.27
CA ASN A 122 -35.89 -4.84 -3.71
C ASN A 122 -35.72 -4.11 -2.36
N ASP A 123 -34.99 -3.00 -2.38
CA ASP A 123 -34.72 -2.17 -1.19
C ASP A 123 -34.84 -0.67 -1.56
N PRO A 124 -35.87 0.04 -1.08
CA PRO A 124 -36.12 1.43 -1.46
C PRO A 124 -35.08 2.42 -0.91
N GLU A 125 -34.32 2.02 0.11
CA GLU A 125 -33.27 2.83 0.74
C GLU A 125 -31.86 2.35 0.31
N ALA A 126 -31.78 1.50 -0.72
CA ALA A 126 -30.54 0.91 -1.18
C ALA A 126 -29.49 1.96 -1.58
N ILE A 127 -28.33 1.83 -0.97
CA ILE A 127 -27.08 2.49 -1.37
C ILE A 127 -26.36 1.52 -2.30
N ILE A 128 -26.45 1.78 -3.61
CA ILE A 128 -25.96 0.84 -4.63
C ILE A 128 -24.57 1.25 -5.13
N LEU A 129 -23.62 0.34 -4.94
CA LEU A 129 -22.31 0.33 -5.56
C LEU A 129 -22.36 -0.59 -6.78
N LYS A 130 -22.13 0.02 -7.95
CA LYS A 130 -22.04 -0.69 -9.22
C LYS A 130 -20.65 -1.24 -9.40
N LEU A 131 -20.52 -2.55 -9.59
CA LEU A 131 -19.23 -3.19 -9.85
C LEU A 131 -19.44 -4.34 -10.82
N ASP A 132 -19.02 -4.12 -12.07
CA ASP A 132 -19.04 -5.16 -13.08
C ASP A 132 -17.80 -6.06 -12.94
N PRO A 133 -17.93 -7.37 -13.26
CA PRO A 133 -16.79 -8.29 -13.25
C PRO A 133 -15.69 -7.79 -14.17
N GLY A 134 -14.44 -7.80 -13.68
CA GLY A 134 -13.30 -7.33 -14.45
C GLY A 134 -11.98 -7.87 -13.91
N LEU A 135 -10.88 -7.42 -14.51
CA LEU A 135 -9.52 -7.89 -14.23
C LEU A 135 -8.95 -7.42 -12.88
N ALA A 136 -9.59 -6.45 -12.20
CA ALA A 136 -9.11 -5.91 -10.94
C ALA A 136 -9.67 -6.68 -9.73
N PHE A 137 -8.79 -6.97 -8.75
CA PHE A 137 -9.15 -7.65 -7.50
C PHE A 137 -10.13 -6.82 -6.65
N GLY A 138 -11.03 -7.51 -5.91
CA GLY A 138 -11.95 -6.85 -4.97
C GLY A 138 -13.37 -6.71 -5.52
N THR A 139 -14.03 -7.84 -5.81
CA THR A 139 -15.36 -7.86 -6.43
C THR A 139 -16.52 -7.96 -5.42
N GLY A 140 -16.21 -7.84 -4.12
CA GLY A 140 -17.17 -7.91 -3.02
C GLY A 140 -17.48 -9.34 -2.52
N THR A 141 -17.22 -10.37 -3.32
CA THR A 141 -17.50 -11.77 -2.96
C THR A 141 -16.46 -12.36 -2.01
N HIS A 142 -15.21 -11.91 -2.08
CA HIS A 142 -14.15 -12.43 -1.21
C HIS A 142 -14.45 -12.10 0.26
N PRO A 143 -14.31 -13.06 1.20
CA PRO A 143 -14.67 -12.86 2.61
C PRO A 143 -14.08 -11.61 3.26
N THR A 144 -12.83 -11.26 2.91
CA THR A 144 -12.15 -10.06 3.45
C THR A 144 -12.81 -8.76 3.00
N THR A 145 -13.24 -8.68 1.73
CA THR A 145 -13.94 -7.51 1.21
C THR A 145 -15.31 -7.38 1.87
N ALA A 146 -16.03 -8.50 2.00
CA ALA A 146 -17.32 -8.54 2.70
C ALA A 146 -17.20 -8.06 4.15
N LEU A 147 -16.18 -8.50 4.90
CA LEU A 147 -15.94 -8.07 6.28
C LEU A 147 -15.67 -6.56 6.40
N CYS A 148 -14.99 -5.96 5.42
CA CYS A 148 -14.74 -4.52 5.39
C CYS A 148 -16.00 -3.72 4.99
N LEU A 149 -16.76 -4.17 4.00
CA LEU A 149 -18.01 -3.53 3.58
C LEU A 149 -19.05 -3.55 4.70
N GLU A 150 -19.18 -4.68 5.40
CA GLU A 150 -20.03 -4.81 6.58
C GLU A 150 -19.60 -3.82 7.66
N TRP A 151 -18.30 -3.75 7.97
CA TRP A 151 -17.78 -2.80 8.97
C TRP A 151 -18.05 -1.35 8.58
N LEU A 152 -17.82 -0.97 7.32
CA LEU A 152 -18.08 0.39 6.81
C LEU A 152 -19.56 0.77 6.91
N SER A 153 -20.47 -0.17 6.64
CA SER A 153 -21.91 0.08 6.69
C SER A 153 -22.42 0.52 8.08
N HIS A 154 -21.64 0.26 9.13
CA HIS A 154 -21.95 0.63 10.51
C HIS A 154 -21.21 1.89 10.99
N GLN A 155 -20.45 2.57 10.13
CA GLN A 155 -19.72 3.78 10.49
C GLN A 155 -20.47 5.06 10.09
N ASP A 156 -20.33 6.12 10.88
CA ASP A 156 -20.70 7.46 10.43
C ASP A 156 -19.57 8.06 9.60
N LEU A 157 -19.76 8.03 8.27
CA LEU A 157 -18.81 8.54 7.30
C LEU A 157 -19.14 9.97 6.86
N THR A 158 -20.18 10.60 7.40
CA THR A 158 -20.67 11.89 6.93
C THR A 158 -19.59 12.97 7.00
N GLY A 159 -19.18 13.48 5.84
CA GLY A 159 -18.17 14.54 5.76
C GLY A 159 -16.73 14.09 6.07
N LYS A 160 -16.50 12.78 6.19
CA LYS A 160 -15.22 12.19 6.60
C LYS A 160 -14.26 11.97 5.44
N THR A 161 -12.97 11.95 5.74
CA THR A 161 -11.91 11.59 4.79
C THR A 161 -11.44 10.15 5.02
N VAL A 162 -11.38 9.37 3.95
CA VAL A 162 -11.04 7.95 3.97
C VAL A 162 -9.75 7.70 3.18
N LEU A 163 -8.84 6.91 3.72
CA LEU A 163 -7.71 6.34 3.01
C LEU A 163 -7.96 4.84 2.76
N ASP A 164 -7.85 4.42 1.51
CA ASP A 164 -7.90 3.02 1.09
C ASP A 164 -6.53 2.62 0.52
N TYR A 165 -5.74 1.88 1.31
CA TYR A 165 -4.36 1.49 0.98
C TYR A 165 -4.32 0.03 0.50
N GLY A 166 -4.00 -0.17 -0.77
CA GLY A 166 -4.24 -1.39 -1.52
C GLY A 166 -5.66 -1.43 -2.10
N CYS A 167 -6.04 -0.37 -2.82
CA CYS A 167 -7.43 -0.13 -3.21
C CYS A 167 -7.99 -1.12 -4.25
N GLY A 168 -7.15 -1.77 -5.07
CA GLY A 168 -7.61 -2.74 -6.08
C GLY A 168 -8.66 -2.17 -7.03
N SER A 169 -9.87 -2.72 -7.02
CA SER A 169 -11.03 -2.22 -7.77
C SER A 169 -11.58 -0.88 -7.26
N GLY A 170 -11.15 -0.40 -6.10
CA GLY A 170 -11.67 0.79 -5.43
C GLY A 170 -12.97 0.57 -4.67
N ILE A 171 -13.42 -0.69 -4.52
CA ILE A 171 -14.72 -1.03 -3.94
C ILE A 171 -14.93 -0.45 -2.53
N LEU A 172 -13.91 -0.46 -1.66
CA LEU A 172 -14.03 0.03 -0.28
C LEU A 172 -14.09 1.56 -0.23
N ALA A 173 -13.23 2.24 -0.98
CA ALA A 173 -13.28 3.70 -1.15
C ALA A 173 -14.61 4.18 -1.73
N ILE A 174 -15.10 3.53 -2.80
CA ILE A 174 -16.38 3.89 -3.43
C ILE A 174 -17.54 3.64 -2.47
N ALA A 175 -17.54 2.52 -1.75
CA ALA A 175 -18.54 2.25 -0.72
C ALA A 175 -18.56 3.33 0.35
N ALA A 176 -17.40 3.76 0.84
CA ALA A 176 -17.32 4.81 1.83
C ALA A 176 -17.85 6.16 1.30
N LEU A 177 -17.54 6.52 0.04
CA LEU A 177 -18.07 7.73 -0.62
C LEU A 177 -19.59 7.68 -0.82
N LYS A 178 -20.15 6.49 -1.05
CA LYS A 178 -21.59 6.24 -1.18
C LYS A 178 -22.30 6.29 0.17
N LEU A 179 -21.62 5.90 1.24
CA LEU A 179 -22.09 5.96 2.63
C LEU A 179 -21.93 7.35 3.28
N GLY A 180 -21.40 8.35 2.58
CA GLY A 180 -21.39 9.75 3.03
C GLY A 180 -20.01 10.38 3.24
N ALA A 181 -18.92 9.65 2.98
CA ALA A 181 -17.57 10.23 3.00
C ALA A 181 -17.46 11.41 2.00
N ALA A 182 -16.77 12.46 2.42
CA ALA A 182 -16.50 13.63 1.59
C ALA A 182 -15.45 13.32 0.53
N HIS A 183 -14.37 12.65 0.93
CA HIS A 183 -13.22 12.36 0.08
C HIS A 183 -12.66 10.97 0.38
N ALA A 184 -12.16 10.30 -0.66
CA ALA A 184 -11.38 9.08 -0.53
C ALA A 184 -10.04 9.22 -1.27
N ILE A 185 -8.97 8.78 -0.62
CA ILE A 185 -7.64 8.70 -1.20
C ILE A 185 -7.31 7.22 -1.33
N CYS A 186 -6.94 6.80 -2.53
CA CYS A 186 -6.65 5.43 -2.89
C CYS A 186 -5.18 5.29 -3.25
N VAL A 187 -4.50 4.34 -2.64
CA VAL A 187 -3.10 4.02 -2.92
C VAL A 187 -3.02 2.58 -3.38
N ASP A 188 -2.31 2.31 -4.46
CA ASP A 188 -2.03 0.94 -4.91
C ASP A 188 -0.67 0.85 -5.58
N ILE A 189 -0.01 -0.29 -5.44
CA ILE A 189 1.28 -0.56 -6.10
C ILE A 189 1.10 -0.85 -7.59
N ASP A 190 -0.09 -1.31 -8.01
CA ASP A 190 -0.40 -1.66 -9.38
C ASP A 190 -1.10 -0.50 -10.12
N PRO A 191 -0.49 0.08 -11.18
CA PRO A 191 -1.14 1.08 -12.03
C PRO A 191 -2.48 0.63 -12.64
N GLN A 192 -2.68 -0.67 -12.87
CA GLN A 192 -3.95 -1.18 -13.37
C GLN A 192 -5.06 -1.08 -12.33
N ALA A 193 -4.76 -1.31 -11.05
CA ALA A 193 -5.69 -1.10 -9.94
C ALA A 193 -6.11 0.37 -9.84
N LEU A 194 -5.17 1.31 -10.02
CA LEU A 194 -5.50 2.75 -10.04
C LEU A 194 -6.48 3.08 -11.17
N THR A 195 -6.22 2.56 -12.38
CA THR A 195 -7.10 2.74 -13.54
C THR A 195 -8.49 2.12 -13.30
N ALA A 196 -8.55 0.93 -12.71
CA ALA A 196 -9.81 0.27 -12.36
C ALA A 196 -10.60 1.07 -11.32
N THR A 197 -9.93 1.57 -10.28
CA THR A 197 -10.53 2.42 -9.25
C THR A 197 -11.15 3.69 -9.85
N GLU A 198 -10.45 4.38 -10.75
CA GLU A 198 -10.98 5.57 -11.44
C GLU A 198 -12.21 5.24 -12.30
N ASN A 199 -12.14 4.16 -13.09
CA ASN A 199 -13.26 3.73 -13.93
C ASN A 199 -14.48 3.35 -13.08
N ASN A 200 -14.30 2.56 -12.02
CA ASN A 200 -15.39 2.18 -11.12
C ASN A 200 -15.95 3.39 -10.38
N ALA A 201 -15.11 4.34 -9.95
CA ALA A 201 -15.56 5.57 -9.32
C ALA A 201 -16.38 6.44 -10.29
N LYS A 202 -16.00 6.48 -11.56
CA LYS A 202 -16.76 7.15 -12.63
C LYS A 202 -18.13 6.52 -12.82
N GLU A 203 -18.20 5.19 -12.94
CA GLU A 203 -19.46 4.46 -13.08
C GLU A 203 -20.38 4.64 -11.86
N ASN A 204 -19.80 4.87 -10.69
CA ASN A 204 -20.52 5.16 -9.47
C ASN A 204 -20.85 6.65 -9.26
N GLY A 205 -20.39 7.56 -10.12
CA GLY A 205 -20.64 9.00 -10.02
C GLY A 205 -19.90 9.65 -8.84
N VAL A 206 -18.74 9.10 -8.44
CA VAL A 206 -17.95 9.58 -7.29
C VAL A 206 -16.51 9.99 -7.66
N LEU A 207 -16.19 10.02 -8.95
CA LEU A 207 -14.84 10.32 -9.46
C LEU A 207 -14.27 11.66 -8.93
N GLU A 208 -15.09 12.71 -8.81
CA GLU A 208 -14.61 14.02 -8.33
C GLU A 208 -14.21 14.01 -6.84
N ARG A 209 -14.59 12.98 -6.09
CA ARG A 209 -14.31 12.82 -4.66
C ARG A 209 -13.26 11.77 -4.36
N ILE A 210 -12.70 11.13 -5.38
CA ILE A 210 -11.66 10.10 -5.24
C ILE A 210 -10.34 10.61 -5.81
N ARG A 211 -9.23 10.26 -5.17
CA ARG A 211 -7.88 10.52 -5.71
C ARG A 211 -7.05 9.27 -5.62
N VAL A 212 -6.55 8.81 -6.76
CA VAL A 212 -5.66 7.64 -6.85
C VAL A 212 -4.20 8.08 -6.94
N MET A 213 -3.28 7.29 -6.38
CA MET A 213 -1.84 7.52 -6.51
C MET A 213 -1.01 6.26 -6.24
N LEU A 214 0.22 6.25 -6.73
CA LEU A 214 1.22 5.24 -6.36
C LEU A 214 1.79 5.52 -4.96
N PRO A 215 2.29 4.51 -4.24
CA PRO A 215 2.92 4.70 -2.92
C PRO A 215 4.08 5.71 -2.93
N ALA A 216 4.81 5.82 -4.03
CA ALA A 216 5.92 6.76 -4.16
C ALA A 216 5.47 8.24 -4.08
N ASP A 217 4.23 8.51 -4.49
CA ASP A 217 3.60 9.83 -4.48
C ASP A 217 2.74 10.07 -3.22
N PHE A 218 2.54 9.02 -2.42
CA PHE A 218 1.76 9.10 -1.19
C PHE A 218 2.53 9.79 -0.07
N VAL A 219 1.87 10.77 0.55
CA VAL A 219 2.35 11.49 1.73
C VAL A 219 1.34 11.23 2.83
N PRO A 220 1.74 10.61 3.97
CA PRO A 220 0.82 10.43 5.09
C PRO A 220 0.17 11.73 5.50
N PHE A 221 -1.14 11.68 5.64
CA PHE A 221 -1.99 12.76 6.10
C PHE A 221 -3.02 12.16 7.06
N PRO A 222 -3.54 12.93 8.02
CA PRO A 222 -4.41 12.38 9.03
C PRO A 222 -5.84 12.22 8.49
N ALA A 223 -6.21 10.99 8.13
CA ALA A 223 -7.55 10.61 7.70
C ALA A 223 -8.44 10.25 8.90
N ASP A 224 -9.76 10.38 8.76
CA ASP A 224 -10.70 9.90 9.78
C ASP A 224 -10.78 8.37 9.79
N PHE A 225 -10.68 7.76 8.61
CA PHE A 225 -10.73 6.31 8.41
C PHE A 225 -9.58 5.85 7.53
N VAL A 226 -8.89 4.78 7.95
CA VAL A 226 -7.89 4.09 7.14
C VAL A 226 -8.32 2.64 6.95
N ILE A 227 -8.28 2.18 5.71
CA ILE A 227 -8.70 0.86 5.28
C ILE A 227 -7.51 0.23 4.56
N ALA A 228 -7.15 -1.00 4.94
CA ALA A 228 -6.13 -1.78 4.23
C ALA A 228 -6.56 -3.25 4.16
N ASN A 229 -7.05 -3.68 3.00
CA ASN A 229 -7.40 -5.06 2.72
C ASN A 229 -6.31 -5.73 1.87
N ILE A 230 -5.17 -5.99 2.50
CA ILE A 230 -3.94 -6.49 1.87
C ILE A 230 -3.32 -7.60 2.71
N LEU A 231 -2.28 -8.26 2.18
CA LEU A 231 -1.65 -9.39 2.85
C LEU A 231 -1.00 -9.00 4.19
N ALA A 232 -0.92 -9.97 5.11
CA ALA A 232 -0.46 -9.76 6.49
C ALA A 232 0.96 -9.18 6.60
N ARG A 233 1.92 -9.64 5.78
CA ARG A 233 3.30 -9.12 5.81
C ARG A 233 3.38 -7.65 5.40
N PRO A 234 2.79 -7.22 4.27
CA PRO A 234 2.61 -5.80 3.97
C PRO A 234 1.92 -5.01 5.09
N LEU A 235 0.87 -5.55 5.72
CA LEU A 235 0.21 -4.88 6.85
C LEU A 235 1.18 -4.59 7.99
N ILE A 236 2.04 -5.56 8.35
CA ILE A 236 3.02 -5.39 9.42
C ILE A 236 4.08 -4.36 9.03
N SER A 237 4.64 -4.45 7.82
CA SER A 237 5.69 -3.52 7.38
C SER A 237 5.18 -2.09 7.20
N LEU A 238 3.92 -1.92 6.81
CA LEU A 238 3.27 -0.62 6.62
C LEU A 238 2.66 -0.05 7.91
N ALA A 239 2.69 -0.77 9.03
CA ALA A 239 2.02 -0.34 10.26
C ALA A 239 2.39 1.08 10.71
N PRO A 240 3.67 1.52 10.73
CA PRO A 240 4.01 2.91 11.07
C PRO A 240 3.45 3.93 10.09
N LEU A 241 3.43 3.60 8.78
CA LEU A 241 2.91 4.47 7.72
C LEU A 241 1.40 4.66 7.87
N LEU A 242 0.66 3.55 7.99
CA LEU A 242 -0.79 3.55 8.15
C LEU A 242 -1.18 4.22 9.47
N ALA A 243 -0.47 3.95 10.56
CA ALA A 243 -0.68 4.61 11.85
C ALA A 243 -0.41 6.12 11.82
N SER A 244 0.51 6.59 10.98
CA SER A 244 0.76 8.03 10.77
C SER A 244 -0.29 8.71 9.91
N SER A 245 -1.15 7.92 9.25
CA SER A 245 -2.19 8.39 8.34
C SER A 245 -3.59 8.43 8.98
N VAL A 246 -3.70 8.23 10.30
CA VAL A 246 -4.97 8.31 11.04
C VAL A 246 -4.97 9.53 11.95
N ASN A 247 -6.10 10.20 12.09
CA ASN A 247 -6.34 11.19 13.16
C ASN A 247 -6.37 10.53 14.53
N ALA A 248 -6.03 11.25 15.60
CA ALA A 248 -6.40 10.83 16.94
C ALA A 248 -7.93 10.64 17.03
N GLY A 249 -8.38 9.48 17.55
CA GLY A 249 -9.78 9.08 17.56
C GLY A 249 -10.35 8.59 16.23
N GLY A 250 -9.58 8.68 15.13
CA GLY A 250 -9.92 8.05 13.85
C GLY A 250 -9.85 6.53 13.94
N LYS A 251 -10.38 5.85 12.92
CA LYS A 251 -10.49 4.39 12.89
C LYS A 251 -9.63 3.75 11.81
N ILE A 252 -9.17 2.54 12.08
CA ILE A 252 -8.49 1.70 11.11
C ILE A 252 -9.21 0.35 10.97
N VAL A 253 -9.26 -0.18 9.75
CA VAL A 253 -9.70 -1.54 9.48
C VAL A 253 -8.66 -2.25 8.61
N LEU A 254 -8.23 -3.43 9.06
CA LEU A 254 -7.22 -4.27 8.42
C LEU A 254 -7.86 -5.62 8.07
N ALA A 255 -7.77 -6.03 6.81
CA ALA A 255 -8.24 -7.33 6.33
C ALA A 255 -7.25 -7.89 5.32
N GLY A 256 -7.51 -9.09 4.76
CA GLY A 256 -6.56 -9.76 3.86
C GLY A 256 -5.61 -10.73 4.55
N LEU A 257 -5.91 -11.08 5.81
CA LEU A 257 -5.13 -11.99 6.65
C LEU A 257 -5.95 -13.21 7.09
N LEU A 258 -5.26 -14.33 7.26
CA LEU A 258 -5.83 -15.56 7.82
C LEU A 258 -5.93 -15.47 9.35
N GLU A 259 -6.83 -16.24 9.95
CA GLU A 259 -6.99 -16.32 11.42
C GLU A 259 -5.67 -16.59 12.15
N ARG A 260 -4.83 -17.47 11.62
CA ARG A 260 -3.50 -17.78 12.21
C ARG A 260 -2.50 -16.61 12.19
N GLN A 261 -2.75 -15.58 11.37
CA GLN A 261 -1.89 -14.39 11.23
C GLN A 261 -2.38 -13.21 12.08
N GLN A 262 -3.54 -13.32 12.72
CA GLN A 262 -4.22 -12.19 13.37
C GLN A 262 -3.40 -11.56 14.51
N GLU A 263 -2.70 -12.38 15.29
CA GLU A 263 -2.00 -11.87 16.48
C GLU A 263 -0.74 -11.09 16.11
N GLU A 264 0.04 -11.59 15.15
CA GLU A 264 1.23 -10.89 14.65
C GLU A 264 0.87 -9.52 14.05
N VAL A 265 -0.23 -9.46 13.28
CA VAL A 265 -0.73 -8.20 12.73
C VAL A 265 -1.26 -7.29 13.85
N ARG A 266 -1.99 -7.82 14.84
CA ARG A 266 -2.48 -7.00 15.96
C ARG A 266 -1.33 -6.38 16.75
N GLU A 267 -0.32 -7.17 17.10
CA GLU A 267 0.85 -6.72 17.86
C GLU A 267 1.57 -5.57 17.14
N ALA A 268 1.70 -5.63 15.81
CA ALA A 268 2.32 -4.56 15.02
C ALA A 268 1.60 -3.21 15.14
N TYR A 269 0.29 -3.19 15.40
CA TYR A 269 -0.53 -1.98 15.51
C TYR A 269 -0.85 -1.59 16.96
N ALA A 270 -0.57 -2.48 17.92
CA ALA A 270 -0.97 -2.34 19.32
C ALA A 270 -0.43 -1.07 20.00
N THR A 271 0.68 -0.50 19.50
CA THR A 271 1.25 0.76 19.99
C THR A 271 0.28 1.93 19.81
N TRP A 272 -0.40 2.03 18.67
CA TRP A 272 -1.16 3.22 18.27
C TRP A 272 -2.68 3.05 18.44
N PHE A 273 -3.19 1.82 18.38
CA PHE A 273 -4.63 1.55 18.29
C PHE A 273 -5.17 0.76 19.47
N THR A 274 -6.37 1.11 19.93
CA THR A 274 -7.18 0.25 20.78
C THR A 274 -8.01 -0.67 19.89
N SER A 275 -7.80 -1.98 20.01
CA SER A 275 -8.50 -2.96 19.18
C SER A 275 -10.01 -2.98 19.45
N GLU A 276 -10.78 -3.07 18.37
CA GLU A 276 -12.18 -3.50 18.38
C GLU A 276 -12.24 -5.05 18.31
N PRO A 277 -13.40 -5.69 18.58
CA PRO A 277 -13.56 -7.12 18.41
C PRO A 277 -13.29 -7.56 16.96
N ASP A 278 -12.51 -8.63 16.81
CA ASP A 278 -12.22 -9.24 15.52
C ASP A 278 -13.48 -9.83 14.92
N GLN A 279 -13.51 -9.92 13.59
CA GLN A 279 -14.52 -10.70 12.87
C GLN A 279 -13.84 -11.69 11.94
N ILE A 280 -14.36 -12.91 11.92
CA ILE A 280 -13.84 -14.01 11.11
C ILE A 280 -14.95 -14.50 10.19
N LYS A 281 -14.63 -14.65 8.91
CA LYS A 281 -15.53 -15.23 7.91
C LYS A 281 -14.72 -16.17 7.03
N GLU A 282 -15.11 -17.45 7.01
CA GLU A 282 -14.50 -18.45 6.14
C GLU A 282 -12.96 -18.54 6.26
N GLY A 283 -12.45 -18.46 7.50
CA GLY A 283 -11.01 -18.53 7.81
C GLY A 283 -10.24 -17.21 7.60
N TRP A 284 -10.89 -16.18 7.05
CA TRP A 284 -10.34 -14.84 6.89
C TRP A 284 -10.72 -13.93 8.04
N THR A 285 -9.79 -13.07 8.45
CA THR A 285 -9.96 -12.18 9.60
C THR A 285 -9.98 -10.72 9.17
N ARG A 286 -10.82 -9.94 9.87
CA ARG A 286 -10.80 -8.48 9.87
C ARG A 286 -10.52 -7.98 11.28
N LEU A 287 -9.45 -7.19 11.40
CA LEU A 287 -9.10 -6.44 12.61
C LEU A 287 -9.57 -4.99 12.45
N ALA A 288 -10.01 -4.37 13.53
CA ALA A 288 -10.33 -2.95 13.54
C ALA A 288 -9.84 -2.29 14.82
N GLY A 289 -9.69 -0.97 14.83
CA GLY A 289 -9.26 -0.25 16.01
C GLY A 289 -9.47 1.25 15.94
N VAL A 290 -9.46 1.88 17.11
CA VAL A 290 -9.54 3.33 17.26
C VAL A 290 -8.15 3.87 17.61
N CYS A 291 -7.68 4.85 16.86
CA CYS A 291 -6.39 5.47 17.07
C CYS A 291 -6.38 6.22 18.40
N ARG A 292 -5.49 5.84 19.32
CA ARG A 292 -5.25 6.59 20.55
C ARG A 292 -4.32 7.76 20.29
N ILE A 293 -3.20 7.45 19.67
CA ILE A 293 -2.10 8.37 19.38
C ILE A 293 -1.56 7.97 18.01
N PRO A 294 -1.58 8.88 17.02
CA PRO A 294 -1.04 8.59 15.70
C PRO A 294 0.47 8.36 15.75
N SER A 295 1.01 7.70 14.73
CA SER A 295 2.46 7.56 14.59
C SER A 295 3.07 8.84 14.03
N LEU A 296 4.31 9.14 14.45
CA LEU A 296 5.12 10.17 13.80
C LEU A 296 5.64 9.67 12.44
N ILE A 297 5.43 10.46 11.39
CA ILE A 297 5.85 10.11 10.02
C ILE A 297 7.37 9.89 9.99
N SER A 298 7.82 8.71 9.56
CA SER A 298 9.25 8.37 9.41
C SER A 298 10.11 8.76 10.62
N TYR A 299 9.60 8.53 11.84
CA TYR A 299 10.33 8.87 13.07
C TYR A 299 11.66 8.11 13.18
N VAL A 300 12.71 8.82 13.57
CA VAL A 300 14.04 8.27 13.80
C VAL A 300 14.61 8.85 15.09
N HIS A 301 15.05 7.96 15.99
CA HIS A 301 15.83 8.33 17.16
C HIS A 301 17.32 8.35 16.79
N ILE A 302 17.97 9.53 16.87
CA ILE A 302 19.38 9.70 16.48
C ILE A 302 20.29 9.57 17.69
N SER A 303 19.94 10.20 18.80
CA SER A 303 20.70 10.17 20.05
C SER A 303 19.81 10.52 21.24
N ASN A 304 20.36 10.47 22.45
CA ASN A 304 19.64 10.88 23.66
C ASN A 304 19.12 12.34 23.61
N THR A 305 19.74 13.18 22.78
CA THR A 305 19.39 14.60 22.62
C THR A 305 18.73 14.93 21.29
N ILE A 306 18.73 14.04 20.29
CA ILE A 306 18.22 14.33 18.94
C ILE A 306 17.27 13.24 18.46
N ALA A 307 16.08 13.63 18.01
CA ALA A 307 15.23 12.79 17.18
C ALA A 307 14.64 13.58 16.02
N THR A 308 14.26 12.85 14.97
CA THR A 308 13.74 13.44 13.74
C THR A 308 12.46 12.79 13.27
N ALA A 309 11.60 13.53 12.57
CA ALA A 309 10.40 13.00 11.93
C ALA A 309 9.90 13.86 10.76
N GLY A 310 8.83 13.41 10.12
CA GLY A 310 7.94 14.23 9.31
C GLY A 310 7.00 15.07 10.19
N GLN A 311 5.98 15.66 9.58
CA GLN A 311 5.16 16.67 10.25
C GLN A 311 4.44 16.07 11.47
N PRO A 312 4.65 16.61 12.70
CA PRO A 312 3.86 16.22 13.85
C PRO A 312 2.43 16.75 13.76
N GLN A 313 1.48 15.90 14.16
CA GLN A 313 0.13 16.29 14.58
C GLN A 313 0.12 16.93 15.99
N ALA A 314 -0.97 17.61 16.35
CA ALA A 314 -1.09 18.42 17.57
C ALA A 314 -0.83 17.62 18.87
N GLU A 315 -1.25 16.37 18.91
CA GLU A 315 -1.14 15.48 20.06
C GLU A 315 0.32 15.13 20.37
N HIS A 316 1.19 15.16 19.36
CA HIS A 316 2.61 14.82 19.53
C HIS A 316 3.35 15.84 20.36
N PHE A 317 3.01 17.13 20.31
CA PHE A 317 3.75 18.16 21.07
C PHE A 317 3.67 17.91 22.57
N ALA A 318 2.52 17.47 23.09
CA ALA A 318 2.37 17.10 24.49
C ALA A 318 3.25 15.88 24.85
N LEU A 319 3.38 14.93 23.94
CA LEU A 319 4.23 13.74 24.12
C LEU A 319 5.72 14.09 24.06
N LEU A 320 6.12 14.97 23.15
CA LEU A 320 7.50 15.47 23.04
C LEU A 320 7.90 16.18 24.34
N ALA A 321 7.06 17.07 24.87
CA ALA A 321 7.32 17.73 26.15
C ALA A 321 7.47 16.72 27.30
N ARG A 322 6.59 15.71 27.38
CA ARG A 322 6.67 14.63 28.39
C ARG A 322 7.92 13.76 28.22
N ALA A 323 8.38 13.55 27.00
CA ALA A 323 9.60 12.81 26.68
C ALA A 323 10.90 13.63 26.89
N GLY A 324 10.76 14.85 27.43
CA GLY A 324 11.86 15.71 27.84
C GLY A 324 12.43 16.60 26.74
N TYR A 325 11.82 16.62 25.56
CA TYR A 325 12.20 17.57 24.51
C TYR A 325 11.94 19.01 24.99
N LYS A 326 12.83 19.92 24.63
CA LYS A 326 12.76 21.34 24.97
C LYS A 326 12.53 22.21 23.76
N THR A 327 13.08 21.83 22.61
CA THR A 327 13.00 22.61 21.38
C THR A 327 12.50 21.77 20.21
N VAL A 328 11.60 22.35 19.43
CA VAL A 328 11.15 21.84 18.13
C VAL A 328 11.74 22.71 17.02
N ILE A 329 12.42 22.09 16.06
CA ILE A 329 12.97 22.76 14.87
C ILE A 329 12.21 22.29 13.63
N ASN A 330 11.55 23.21 12.93
CA ASN A 330 10.83 22.92 11.69
C ASN A 330 11.63 23.37 10.46
N LEU A 331 11.94 22.44 9.55
CA LEU A 331 12.59 22.73 8.25
C LEU A 331 11.61 22.75 7.05
N ALA A 332 10.33 22.46 7.27
CA ALA A 332 9.30 22.49 6.23
C ALA A 332 8.98 23.92 5.80
N VAL A 333 8.72 24.10 4.51
CA VAL A 333 8.17 25.35 3.98
C VAL A 333 6.66 25.40 4.25
N PRO A 334 6.06 26.58 4.47
CA PRO A 334 4.61 26.71 4.66
C PRO A 334 3.75 26.17 3.51
N THR A 335 4.32 26.01 2.32
CA THR A 335 3.65 25.44 1.14
C THR A 335 3.71 23.91 1.08
N SER A 336 4.28 23.24 2.08
CA SER A 336 4.28 21.77 2.14
C SER A 336 2.84 21.26 2.29
N SER A 337 2.50 20.16 1.62
CA SER A 337 1.13 19.63 1.55
C SER A 337 0.52 19.29 2.91
N ASN A 338 1.35 18.90 3.88
CA ASN A 338 0.95 18.56 5.24
C ASN A 338 1.36 19.63 6.27
N PHE A 339 1.69 20.87 5.87
CA PHE A 339 2.14 21.90 6.80
C PHE A 339 1.06 22.26 7.84
N MET A 340 1.46 22.35 9.12
CA MET A 340 0.58 22.79 10.21
C MET A 340 0.82 24.28 10.53
N PRO A 341 -0.17 25.17 10.34
CA PRO A 341 0.02 26.61 10.49
C PRO A 341 0.22 27.09 11.94
N ASN A 342 -0.41 26.41 12.92
CA ASN A 342 -0.44 26.86 14.33
C ASN A 342 0.54 26.06 15.22
N GLU A 343 1.66 25.64 14.64
CA GLU A 343 2.63 24.79 15.33
C GLU A 343 3.31 25.51 16.51
N VAL A 344 3.58 26.81 16.35
CA VAL A 344 4.19 27.63 17.42
C VAL A 344 3.29 27.73 18.64
N GLU A 345 1.97 27.84 18.44
CA GLU A 345 0.98 27.87 19.53
C GLU A 345 0.92 26.52 20.24
N HIS A 346 0.93 25.41 19.50
CA HIS A 346 0.96 24.07 20.10
C HIS A 346 2.23 23.82 20.90
N CYS A 347 3.40 24.25 20.40
CA CYS A 347 4.66 24.18 21.14
C CYS A 347 4.58 25.02 22.44
N ALA A 348 4.14 26.27 22.34
CA ALA A 348 4.05 27.19 23.47
C ALA A 348 3.11 26.67 24.57
N GLN A 349 1.97 26.06 24.20
CA GLN A 349 1.05 25.44 25.16
C GLN A 349 1.68 24.31 25.97
N GLN A 350 2.72 23.66 25.43
CA GLN A 350 3.44 22.56 26.10
C GLN A 350 4.77 23.01 26.72
N GLY A 351 5.09 24.30 26.66
CA GLY A 351 6.37 24.84 27.13
C GLY A 351 7.58 24.41 26.30
N LEU A 352 7.37 24.15 25.00
CA LEU A 352 8.41 23.86 24.02
C LEU A 352 8.82 25.15 23.30
N ASP A 353 10.12 25.35 23.15
CA ASP A 353 10.68 26.37 22.28
C ASP A 353 10.49 25.94 20.81
N TYR A 354 10.27 26.90 19.92
CA TYR A 354 10.02 26.65 18.51
C TYR A 354 10.94 27.48 17.61
N ILE A 355 11.61 26.81 16.66
CA ILE A 355 12.49 27.43 15.68
C ILE A 355 12.05 27.01 14.28
N HIS A 356 11.68 27.97 13.42
CA HIS A 356 11.32 27.71 12.02
C HIS A 356 12.45 28.14 11.08
N LEU A 357 13.05 27.17 10.37
CA LEU A 357 14.13 27.37 9.40
C LEU A 357 13.73 26.75 8.05
N PRO A 358 12.81 27.38 7.29
CA PRO A 358 12.24 26.78 6.09
C PRO A 358 13.31 26.53 5.01
N VAL A 359 13.44 25.29 4.55
CA VAL A 359 14.37 24.91 3.48
C VAL A 359 13.62 24.54 2.20
N ALA A 360 13.89 25.25 1.11
CA ALA A 360 13.28 25.00 -0.18
C ALA A 360 13.66 23.60 -0.71
N TRP A 361 12.67 22.78 -1.12
CA TRP A 361 12.92 21.40 -1.55
C TRP A 361 13.86 21.31 -2.76
N ASN A 362 13.65 22.21 -3.73
CA ASN A 362 14.37 22.21 -5.00
C ASN A 362 15.66 23.05 -4.98
N ASN A 363 15.97 23.73 -3.86
CA ASN A 363 17.12 24.61 -3.77
C ASN A 363 17.64 24.73 -2.32
N PRO A 364 18.13 23.64 -1.71
CA PRO A 364 18.82 23.72 -0.42
C PRO A 364 20.15 24.47 -0.58
N THR A 365 20.45 25.39 0.33
CA THR A 365 21.66 26.23 0.26
C THR A 365 22.60 25.99 1.44
N ARG A 366 23.87 26.40 1.28
CA ARG A 366 24.84 26.40 2.39
C ARG A 366 24.40 27.31 3.53
N GLU A 367 23.79 28.46 3.21
CA GLU A 367 23.27 29.41 4.21
C GLU A 367 22.16 28.76 5.06
N ASP A 368 21.29 27.95 4.46
CA ASP A 368 20.27 27.19 5.20
C ASP A 368 20.92 26.25 6.22
N PHE A 369 21.98 25.54 5.80
CA PHE A 369 22.72 24.66 6.69
C PHE A 369 23.45 25.41 7.80
N GLU A 370 24.07 26.55 7.51
CA GLU A 370 24.76 27.37 8.51
C GLU A 370 23.78 27.92 9.56
N LYS A 371 22.58 28.32 9.15
CA LYS A 371 21.50 28.70 10.08
C LYS A 371 21.08 27.53 10.96
N PHE A 372 20.93 26.34 10.37
CA PHE A 372 20.62 25.11 11.11
C PHE A 372 21.70 24.76 12.13
N VAL A 373 22.98 24.78 11.74
CA VAL A 373 24.12 24.57 12.64
C VAL A 373 24.12 25.57 13.79
N THR A 374 23.87 26.85 13.48
CA THR A 374 23.82 27.91 14.49
C THR A 374 22.71 27.64 15.52
N ALA A 375 21.52 27.24 15.05
CA ALA A 375 20.43 26.85 15.93
C ALA A 375 20.80 25.63 16.78
N MET A 376 21.31 24.55 16.18
CA MET A 376 21.71 23.34 16.91
C MET A 376 22.78 23.61 17.98
N LYS A 377 23.80 24.41 17.67
CA LYS A 377 24.85 24.79 18.64
C LYS A 377 24.31 25.62 19.80
N SER A 378 23.29 26.45 19.58
CA SER A 378 22.65 27.23 20.64
C SER A 378 21.90 26.37 21.66
N LEU A 379 21.49 25.15 21.26
CA LEU A 379 20.68 24.25 22.07
C LEU A 379 21.52 23.36 23.01
N SER A 380 22.85 23.33 22.89
CA SER A 380 23.76 22.60 23.80
C SER A 380 23.28 21.14 24.09
N ASP A 381 23.26 20.70 25.34
CA ASP A 381 22.80 19.36 25.77
C ASP A 381 21.26 19.21 25.83
N SER A 382 20.49 20.21 25.40
CA SER A 382 19.03 20.15 25.46
C SER A 382 18.45 19.23 24.38
N LYS A 383 17.46 18.44 24.76
CA LYS A 383 16.84 17.46 23.87
C LYS A 383 15.98 18.19 22.83
N SER A 384 16.30 18.00 21.56
CA SER A 384 15.76 18.72 20.42
C SER A 384 15.09 17.76 19.44
N PHE A 385 13.90 18.15 18.97
CA PHE A 385 13.14 17.41 17.97
C PHE A 385 13.14 18.19 16.67
N ILE A 386 13.68 17.60 15.60
CA ILE A 386 13.79 18.28 14.30
C ILE A 386 12.85 17.61 13.30
N HIS A 387 11.99 18.36 12.65
CA HIS A 387 11.07 17.80 11.67
C HIS A 387 10.98 18.62 10.38
N CYS A 388 10.43 17.98 9.35
CA CYS A 388 9.95 18.67 8.15
C CYS A 388 8.68 17.94 7.68
N ALA A 389 8.29 18.05 6.40
CA ALA A 389 7.10 17.36 5.89
C ALA A 389 7.15 15.82 6.03
N LEU A 390 8.27 15.20 5.63
CA LEU A 390 8.42 13.74 5.47
C LEU A 390 9.73 13.19 6.08
N ASN A 391 10.37 13.94 6.97
CA ASN A 391 11.73 13.68 7.47
C ASN A 391 12.86 13.70 6.40
N LYS A 392 12.56 13.93 5.12
CA LYS A 392 13.57 13.89 4.04
C LYS A 392 14.61 15.01 4.10
N ARG A 393 14.18 16.26 4.38
CA ARG A 393 15.11 17.42 4.50
C ARG A 393 15.99 17.28 5.74
N VAL A 394 15.32 16.96 6.84
CA VAL A 394 15.95 16.84 8.16
C VAL A 394 16.96 15.70 8.17
N SER A 395 16.67 14.57 7.54
CA SER A 395 17.62 13.46 7.48
C SER A 395 18.94 13.87 6.85
N VAL A 396 18.92 14.70 5.79
CA VAL A 396 20.14 15.23 5.16
C VAL A 396 20.84 16.27 6.05
N PHE A 397 20.09 17.19 6.66
CA PHE A 397 20.66 18.24 7.51
C PHE A 397 21.29 17.67 8.79
N VAL A 398 20.63 16.73 9.44
CA VAL A 398 21.16 16.05 10.64
C VAL A 398 22.33 15.15 10.28
N PHE A 399 22.29 14.46 9.13
CA PHE A 399 23.46 13.73 8.60
C PHE A 399 24.67 14.65 8.45
N LEU A 400 24.51 15.80 7.76
CA LEU A 400 25.59 16.75 7.54
C LEU A 400 26.11 17.34 8.86
N TYR A 401 25.23 17.66 9.80
CA TYR A 401 25.60 18.14 11.13
C TYR A 401 26.46 17.12 11.89
N ARG A 402 26.07 15.84 11.88
CA ARG A 402 26.82 14.77 12.54
C ARG A 402 28.22 14.59 11.95
N VAL A 403 28.35 14.62 10.63
CA VAL A 403 29.64 14.45 9.96
C VAL A 403 30.53 15.69 10.12
N ILE A 404 29.99 16.87 9.83
CA ILE A 404 30.78 18.12 9.75
C ILE A 404 31.05 18.70 11.13
N GLU A 405 30.06 18.71 12.02
CA GLU A 405 30.16 19.39 13.32
C GLU A 405 30.48 18.44 14.47
N LEU A 406 29.98 17.20 14.45
CA LEU A 406 30.26 16.20 15.50
C LEU A 406 31.43 15.27 15.16
N GLY A 407 31.94 15.31 13.92
CA GLY A 407 33.08 14.50 13.47
C GLY A 407 32.77 13.00 13.35
N GLU A 408 31.50 12.62 13.23
CA GLU A 408 31.11 11.23 12.98
C GLU A 408 31.55 10.78 11.58
N THR A 409 31.84 9.49 11.41
CA THR A 409 32.14 8.97 10.08
C THR A 409 30.89 8.94 9.21
N VAL A 410 31.08 9.06 7.89
CA VAL A 410 29.98 9.00 6.92
C VAL A 410 29.20 7.69 7.02
N GLU A 411 29.88 6.59 7.31
CA GLU A 411 29.28 5.26 7.45
C GLU A 411 28.32 5.22 8.64
N VAL A 412 28.71 5.78 9.79
CA VAL A 412 27.86 5.82 10.99
C VAL A 412 26.68 6.75 10.78
N ALA A 413 26.92 7.98 10.30
CA ALA A 413 25.86 8.96 10.13
C ALA A 413 24.82 8.57 9.07
N SER A 414 25.17 7.68 8.13
CA SER A 414 24.28 7.25 7.04
C SER A 414 23.27 6.18 7.44
N GLN A 415 23.43 5.49 8.58
CA GLN A 415 22.63 4.31 8.92
C GLN A 415 21.14 4.62 9.08
N GLU A 416 20.80 5.72 9.74
CA GLU A 416 19.41 6.10 10.02
C GLU A 416 18.74 6.83 8.84
N PRO A 417 19.39 7.79 8.15
CA PRO A 417 18.82 8.43 6.97
C PRO A 417 18.47 7.47 5.83
N GLN A 418 19.25 6.40 5.64
CA GLN A 418 19.00 5.39 4.61
C GLN A 418 17.69 4.61 4.84
N GLN A 419 17.22 4.53 6.09
CA GLN A 419 15.94 3.90 6.43
C GLN A 419 14.74 4.74 6.01
N ILE A 420 14.93 6.04 5.80
CA ILE A 420 13.86 6.98 5.44
C ILE A 420 13.65 7.00 3.93
N TRP A 421 14.72 7.20 3.16
CA TRP A 421 14.66 7.34 1.70
C TRP A 421 16.04 7.35 1.04
N ALA A 422 16.08 7.11 -0.27
CA ALA A 422 17.23 7.39 -1.11
C ALA A 422 17.18 8.84 -1.65
N PRO A 423 18.17 9.70 -1.36
CA PRO A 423 18.17 11.09 -1.82
C PRO A 423 18.13 11.21 -3.35
N ASN A 424 17.26 12.09 -3.86
CA ASN A 424 17.22 12.41 -5.28
C ASN A 424 18.48 13.19 -5.72
N GLU A 425 18.57 13.54 -7.01
CA GLU A 425 19.73 14.23 -7.58
C GLU A 425 20.06 15.55 -6.85
N ILE A 426 19.04 16.35 -6.52
CA ILE A 426 19.20 17.65 -5.85
C ILE A 426 19.85 17.47 -4.48
N TRP A 427 19.27 16.58 -3.65
CA TRP A 427 19.74 16.36 -2.28
C TRP A 427 21.06 15.58 -2.23
N SER A 428 21.29 14.68 -3.18
CA SER A 428 22.57 13.99 -3.35
C SER A 428 23.69 14.97 -3.72
N LYS A 429 23.44 15.88 -4.67
CA LYS A 429 24.39 16.93 -5.04
C LYS A 429 24.68 17.86 -3.88
N PHE A 430 23.64 18.36 -3.20
CA PHE A 430 23.80 19.21 -2.03
C PHE A 430 24.66 18.54 -0.94
N LYS A 431 24.37 17.29 -0.61
CA LYS A 431 25.16 16.51 0.36
C LYS A 431 26.62 16.41 -0.06
N HIS A 432 26.89 16.13 -1.34
CA HIS A 432 28.26 16.03 -1.87
C HIS A 432 29.01 17.37 -1.80
N ASP A 433 28.40 18.45 -2.28
CA ASP A 433 28.99 19.79 -2.31
C ASP A 433 29.32 20.30 -0.90
N MET A 434 28.45 19.98 0.08
CA MET A 434 28.70 20.29 1.48
C MET A 434 29.91 19.52 2.01
N LEU A 435 29.95 18.19 1.88
CA LEU A 435 31.07 17.38 2.36
C LEU A 435 32.41 17.75 1.70
N ALA A 436 32.41 18.09 0.40
CA ALA A 436 33.60 18.51 -0.32
C ALA A 436 34.15 19.85 0.18
N GLY A 437 33.26 20.78 0.56
CA GLY A 437 33.63 22.10 1.07
C GLY A 437 34.06 22.12 2.54
N PHE A 438 33.91 21.00 3.27
CA PHE A 438 34.23 20.86 4.70
C PHE A 438 35.33 19.81 4.94
N LYS A 439 36.27 19.62 4.00
CA LYS A 439 37.48 18.82 4.28
C LYS A 439 38.20 19.44 5.50
N PRO A 440 38.54 18.60 6.51
CA PRO A 440 39.14 19.07 7.77
C PRO A 440 40.46 19.80 7.59
#